data_AF-A0A952WN46-F1
#
_entry.id   AF-A0A952WN46-F1
#
_cell.length_a   1.000
_cell.length_b   1.000
_cell.length_c   1.000
_cell.angle_alpha   90.00
_cell.angle_beta   90.00
_cell.angle_gamma   90.00
#
_symmetry.space_group_name_H-M   'P 1'
#
loop_
_entity.id
_entity.type
_entity.pdbx_description
1 polymer ?
#
loop_
_entity_poly.entity_id
_entity_poly.type
_entity_poly.pdbx_seq_one_letter_code
_entity_poly.pdbx_strand_id
1 'polypeptide(L)'
;MRDRYERVAAEMVARYGVRVRRWRTSMSGVAWAVTYQDGRVARLIESPRPRGPMSAAVFLHEIGHHAIGIGSCKPRCLEEYHAWVFALREMEANGLNVTDAVRTRMRRSLEYAVRKAIRRGIQSIPPELAPYAPGLAGLVARIGLTPRPGKDRDGA
;
A
#
# COMPACT_ATOMS: atom_id res chain seq x y z
N MET A 1 26.72 -10.50 -14.92
CA MET A 1 25.41 -9.89 -15.25
C MET A 1 24.73 -9.47 -13.96
N ARG A 2 24.40 -8.18 -13.77
CA ARG A 2 23.54 -7.74 -12.65
C ARG A 2 22.11 -8.13 -12.98
N ASP A 3 21.39 -8.76 -12.05
CA ASP A 3 19.98 -9.14 -12.20
C ASP A 3 19.14 -7.91 -12.60
N ARG A 4 18.16 -8.09 -13.49
CA ARG A 4 17.22 -7.03 -13.91
C ARG A 4 16.58 -6.34 -12.71
N TYR A 5 16.22 -7.08 -11.67
CA TYR A 5 15.64 -6.53 -10.44
C TYR A 5 16.62 -5.61 -9.71
N GLU A 6 17.90 -5.96 -9.66
CA GLU A 6 18.92 -5.14 -9.01
C GLU A 6 19.24 -3.86 -9.79
N ARG A 7 19.13 -3.89 -11.13
CA ARG A 7 19.28 -2.68 -11.96
C ARG A 7 18.14 -1.69 -11.69
N VAL A 8 16.90 -2.16 -11.73
CA VAL A 8 15.73 -1.32 -11.41
C VAL A 8 15.83 -0.78 -10.00
N ALA A 9 16.23 -1.60 -9.03
CA ALA A 9 16.39 -1.15 -7.65
C ALA A 9 17.41 0.00 -7.52
N ALA A 10 18.56 -0.11 -8.19
CA ALA A 10 19.58 0.92 -8.18
C ALA A 10 19.11 2.21 -8.86
N GLU A 11 18.42 2.09 -10.01
CA GLU A 11 17.85 3.22 -10.73
C GLU A 11 16.82 3.97 -9.87
N MET A 12 15.87 3.26 -9.26
CA MET A 12 14.82 3.86 -8.44
C MET A 12 15.36 4.55 -7.20
N VAL A 13 16.36 3.96 -6.55
CA VAL A 13 17.08 4.59 -5.43
C VAL A 13 17.72 5.91 -5.86
N ALA A 14 18.40 5.92 -7.00
CA ALA A 14 19.05 7.11 -7.53
C ALA A 14 18.02 8.19 -7.92
N ARG A 15 16.99 7.78 -8.69
CA ARG A 15 15.96 8.68 -9.22
C ARG A 15 15.20 9.43 -8.13
N TYR A 16 14.87 8.76 -7.03
CA TYR A 16 14.10 9.37 -5.93
C TYR A 16 14.96 9.84 -4.75
N GLY A 17 16.29 9.70 -4.84
CA GLY A 17 17.23 10.08 -3.78
C GLY A 17 16.98 9.33 -2.48
N VAL A 18 16.62 8.04 -2.57
CA VAL A 18 16.28 7.19 -1.42
C VAL A 18 17.48 6.37 -0.99
N ARG A 19 17.80 6.33 0.30
CA ARG A 19 18.84 5.45 0.84
C ARG A 19 18.22 4.22 1.50
N VAL A 20 18.65 3.04 1.07
CA VAL A 20 18.28 1.77 1.73
C VAL A 20 19.07 1.63 3.02
N ARG A 21 18.40 1.66 4.17
CA ARG A 21 19.03 1.50 5.48
C ARG A 21 19.26 0.03 5.83
N ARG A 22 18.32 -0.85 5.45
CA ARG A 22 18.39 -2.29 5.74
C ARG A 22 17.63 -3.10 4.69
N TRP A 23 18.26 -4.19 4.24
CA TRP A 23 17.55 -5.24 3.51
C TRP A 23 16.88 -6.20 4.51
N ARG A 24 15.56 -6.33 4.44
CA ARG A 24 14.77 -7.18 5.32
C ARG A 24 14.71 -8.62 4.80
N THR A 25 14.63 -9.58 5.71
CA THR A 25 14.33 -10.98 5.37
C THR A 25 12.82 -11.21 5.20
N SER A 26 12.00 -10.41 5.87
CA SER A 26 10.53 -10.44 5.75
C SER A 26 10.05 -9.77 4.45
N MET A 27 8.90 -10.20 3.92
CA MET A 27 8.23 -9.55 2.78
C MET A 27 7.40 -8.33 3.18
N SER A 28 8.05 -7.41 3.88
CA SER A 28 7.50 -6.12 4.31
C SER A 28 8.59 -5.06 4.27
N GLY A 29 8.19 -3.82 4.03
CA GLY A 29 9.08 -2.67 4.11
C GLY A 29 8.52 -1.57 4.99
N VAL A 30 9.29 -0.49 5.07
CA VAL A 30 8.90 0.78 5.67
C VAL A 30 9.69 1.90 5.01
N ALA A 31 8.99 3.00 4.69
CA ALA A 31 9.56 4.24 4.21
C ALA A 31 9.37 5.37 5.23
N TRP A 32 10.41 6.18 5.44
CA TRP A 32 10.34 7.37 6.28
C TRP A 32 11.34 8.42 5.81
N ALA A 33 11.11 9.67 6.21
CA ALA A 33 12.02 10.78 5.99
C ALA A 33 12.52 11.33 7.33
N VAL A 34 13.76 11.82 7.35
CA VAL A 34 14.35 12.53 8.49
C VAL A 34 14.78 13.91 8.02
N THR A 35 14.25 14.96 8.63
CA THR A 35 14.69 16.33 8.39
C THR A 35 15.70 16.71 9.46
N TYR A 36 16.90 17.08 9.04
CA TYR A 36 17.97 17.57 9.92
C TYR A 36 17.77 19.06 10.23
N GLN A 37 18.45 19.55 11.28
CA GLN A 37 18.36 20.97 11.68
C GLN A 37 18.78 21.95 10.58
N ASP A 38 19.69 21.52 9.71
CA ASP A 38 20.15 22.30 8.55
C ASP A 38 19.20 22.23 7.34
N GLY A 39 18.00 21.67 7.52
CA GLY A 39 16.97 21.56 6.47
C GLY A 39 17.20 20.41 5.49
N ARG A 40 18.32 19.67 5.55
CA ARG A 40 18.52 18.49 4.71
C ARG A 40 17.48 17.42 5.05
N VAL A 41 16.95 16.77 4.03
CA VAL A 41 16.01 15.65 4.19
C VAL A 41 16.67 14.36 3.72
N ALA A 42 16.82 13.39 4.63
CA ALA A 42 17.19 12.03 4.27
C ALA A 42 15.94 11.18 4.05
N ARG A 43 15.79 10.65 2.84
CA ARG A 43 14.75 9.68 2.48
C ARG A 43 15.27 8.26 2.68
N LEU A 44 14.60 7.50 3.53
CA LEU A 44 15.08 6.20 3.99
C LEU A 44 14.03 5.12 3.75
N ILE A 45 14.50 3.92 3.43
CA ILE A 45 13.66 2.72 3.40
C ILE A 45 14.35 1.54 4.08
N GLU A 46 13.53 0.62 4.57
CA GLU A 46 13.89 -0.78 4.73
C GLU A 46 12.94 -1.63 3.91
N SER A 47 13.46 -2.66 3.24
CA SER A 47 12.65 -3.47 2.33
C SER A 47 13.34 -4.81 2.05
N PRO A 48 12.66 -5.88 1.64
CA PRO A 48 13.33 -7.04 1.04
C PRO A 48 14.16 -6.66 -0.18
N ARG A 49 15.29 -7.36 -0.38
CA ARG A 49 16.12 -7.16 -1.58
C ARG A 49 15.37 -7.65 -2.83
N PRO A 50 15.22 -6.82 -3.88
CA PRO A 50 14.58 -7.22 -5.13
C PRO A 50 15.36 -8.34 -5.82
N ARG A 51 14.82 -9.55 -5.75
CA ARG A 51 15.37 -10.78 -6.36
C ARG A 51 14.31 -11.54 -7.17
N GLY A 52 13.09 -11.03 -7.21
CA GLY A 52 11.94 -11.62 -7.88
C GLY A 52 10.74 -10.70 -7.81
N PRO A 53 9.61 -11.07 -8.46
CA PRO A 53 8.43 -10.23 -8.58
C PRO A 53 7.91 -9.67 -7.26
N MET A 54 7.79 -10.54 -6.24
CA MET A 54 7.22 -10.15 -4.95
C MET A 54 8.11 -9.16 -4.19
N SER A 55 9.42 -9.45 -4.08
CA SER A 55 10.34 -8.55 -3.37
C SER A 55 10.56 -7.25 -4.12
N ALA A 56 10.52 -7.27 -5.45
CA ALA A 56 10.52 -6.05 -6.27
C ALA A 56 9.27 -5.21 -6.05
N ALA A 57 8.09 -5.81 -6.02
CA ALA A 57 6.84 -5.11 -5.77
C ALA A 57 6.82 -4.41 -4.39
N VAL A 58 7.26 -5.11 -3.34
CA VAL A 58 7.36 -4.54 -1.99
C VAL A 58 8.40 -3.41 -1.96
N PHE A 59 9.56 -3.58 -2.60
CA PHE A 59 10.56 -2.52 -2.70
C PHE A 59 10.04 -1.27 -3.42
N LEU A 60 9.41 -1.46 -4.58
CA LEU A 60 8.86 -0.35 -5.35
C LEU A 60 7.69 0.32 -4.64
N HIS A 61 6.95 -0.39 -3.78
CA HIS A 61 5.95 0.22 -2.90
C HIS A 61 6.59 1.19 -1.90
N GLU A 62 7.72 0.82 -1.28
CA GLU A 62 8.45 1.75 -0.38
C GLU A 62 9.04 2.95 -1.14
N ILE A 63 9.54 2.74 -2.36
CA ILE A 63 9.93 3.85 -3.24
C ILE A 63 8.72 4.72 -3.57
N GLY A 64 7.57 4.10 -3.82
CA GLY A 64 6.31 4.78 -4.14
C GLY A 64 5.89 5.76 -3.06
N HIS A 65 6.05 5.42 -1.79
CA HIS A 65 5.83 6.35 -0.67
C HIS A 65 6.69 7.62 -0.76
N HIS A 66 7.95 7.51 -1.19
CA HIS A 66 8.80 8.68 -1.42
C HIS A 66 8.43 9.42 -2.71
N ALA A 67 8.11 8.70 -3.78
CA ALA A 67 7.78 9.26 -5.08
C ALA A 67 6.52 10.14 -5.03
N ILE A 68 5.49 9.72 -4.29
CA ILE A 68 4.25 10.51 -4.10
C ILE A 68 4.38 11.54 -2.98
N GLY A 69 5.45 11.47 -2.18
CA GLY A 69 5.64 12.25 -0.96
C GLY A 69 4.97 11.61 0.26
N ILE A 70 5.76 11.25 1.26
CA ILE A 70 5.23 10.61 2.49
C ILE A 70 4.25 11.54 3.19
N GLY A 71 3.03 11.05 3.41
CA GLY A 71 1.96 11.81 4.07
C GLY A 71 1.34 12.93 3.24
N SER A 72 1.69 13.06 1.94
CA SER A 72 1.08 14.04 1.03
C SER A 72 -0.39 13.71 0.72
N CYS A 73 -0.72 12.42 0.73
CA CYS A 73 -2.05 11.91 0.43
C CYS A 73 -2.77 11.50 1.71
N LYS A 74 -3.99 12.00 1.89
CA LYS A 74 -4.86 11.64 3.02
C LYS A 74 -6.18 11.11 2.48
N PRO A 75 -6.78 10.10 3.12
CA PRO A 75 -6.33 9.37 4.32
C PRO A 75 -5.14 8.42 4.04
N ARG A 76 -4.48 7.90 5.09
CA ARG A 76 -3.33 6.98 4.94
C ARG A 76 -3.62 5.79 4.04
N CYS A 77 -4.83 5.23 4.04
CA CYS A 77 -5.16 4.12 3.14
C CYS A 77 -5.13 4.51 1.65
N LEU A 78 -5.38 5.78 1.30
CA LEU A 78 -5.25 6.28 -0.07
C LEU A 78 -3.77 6.45 -0.46
N GLU A 79 -2.93 6.87 0.48
CA GLU A 79 -1.47 6.88 0.29
C GLU A 79 -0.94 5.47 -0.02
N GLU A 80 -1.40 4.44 0.71
CA GLU A 80 -1.05 3.03 0.44
C GLU A 80 -1.50 2.60 -0.97
N TYR A 81 -2.68 3.03 -1.41
CA TYR A 81 -3.18 2.78 -2.77
C TYR A 81 -2.25 3.37 -3.83
N HIS A 82 -1.92 4.65 -3.73
CA HIS A 82 -1.05 5.30 -4.70
C HIS A 82 0.37 4.73 -4.70
N ALA A 83 0.90 4.35 -3.54
CA ALA A 83 2.20 3.67 -3.45
C ALA A 83 2.18 2.30 -4.16
N TRP A 84 1.09 1.53 -4.04
CA TRP A 84 0.91 0.28 -4.80
C TRP A 84 0.72 0.50 -6.30
N VAL A 85 -0.08 1.48 -6.72
CA VAL A 85 -0.26 1.84 -8.13
C VAL A 85 1.08 2.21 -8.75
N PHE A 86 1.87 3.04 -8.06
CA PHE A 86 3.24 3.37 -8.45
C PHE A 86 4.08 2.11 -8.64
N ALA A 87 4.07 1.21 -7.65
CA ALA A 87 4.88 0.00 -7.69
C ALA A 87 4.56 -0.88 -8.91
N LEU A 88 3.28 -1.12 -9.19
CA LEU A 88 2.87 -1.92 -10.35
C LEU A 88 3.23 -1.25 -11.68
N ARG A 89 3.03 0.08 -11.77
CA ARG A 89 3.43 0.85 -12.96
C ARG A 89 4.92 0.75 -13.22
N GLU A 90 5.76 0.89 -12.20
CA GLU A 90 7.20 0.79 -12.36
C GLU A 90 7.63 -0.65 -12.67
N MET A 91 6.95 -1.67 -12.14
CA MET A 91 7.19 -3.05 -12.57
C MET A 91 6.90 -3.21 -14.06
N GLU A 92 5.73 -2.78 -14.54
CA GLU A 92 5.32 -2.89 -15.94
C GLU A 92 6.24 -2.07 -16.87
N ALA A 93 6.54 -0.82 -16.52
CA ALA A 93 7.39 0.07 -17.30
C ALA A 93 8.82 -0.45 -17.43
N ASN A 94 9.34 -1.12 -16.40
CA ASN A 94 10.65 -1.76 -16.42
C ASN A 94 10.59 -3.22 -16.92
N GLY A 95 9.42 -3.66 -17.39
CA GLY A 95 9.06 -5.01 -17.86
C GLY A 95 9.34 -6.14 -16.87
N LEU A 96 9.27 -5.85 -15.57
CA LEU A 96 9.23 -6.84 -14.51
C LEU A 96 7.88 -7.55 -14.53
N ASN A 97 7.87 -8.84 -14.21
CA ASN A 97 6.63 -9.62 -14.21
C ASN A 97 5.73 -9.25 -13.03
N VAL A 98 4.49 -8.84 -13.28
CA VAL A 98 3.44 -8.64 -12.27
C VAL A 98 2.58 -9.90 -12.18
N THR A 99 2.98 -10.82 -11.30
CA THR A 99 2.29 -12.10 -11.13
C THR A 99 0.97 -11.97 -10.36
N ASP A 100 0.12 -13.00 -10.44
CA ASP A 100 -1.12 -13.06 -9.65
C ASP A 100 -0.85 -13.03 -8.14
N ALA A 101 0.28 -13.56 -7.69
CA ALA A 101 0.71 -13.46 -6.30
C ALA A 101 0.95 -12.00 -5.89
N VAL A 102 1.58 -11.19 -6.76
CA VAL A 102 1.79 -9.76 -6.52
C VAL A 102 0.44 -9.03 -6.47
N ARG A 103 -0.47 -9.30 -7.41
CA ARG A 103 -1.82 -8.71 -7.43
C ARG A 103 -2.62 -9.08 -6.17
N THR A 104 -2.52 -10.33 -5.74
CA THR A 104 -3.13 -10.82 -4.50
C THR A 104 -2.54 -10.13 -3.27
N ARG A 105 -1.21 -9.93 -3.23
CA ARG A 105 -0.53 -9.21 -2.14
C ARG A 105 -1.00 -7.77 -2.05
N MET A 106 -1.07 -7.06 -3.17
CA MET A 106 -1.60 -5.69 -3.25
C MET A 106 -3.03 -5.65 -2.68
N ARG A 107 -3.92 -6.49 -3.20
CA ARG A 107 -5.32 -6.57 -2.76
C ARG A 107 -5.42 -6.74 -1.23
N ARG A 108 -4.72 -7.73 -0.67
CA ARG A 108 -4.71 -7.99 0.79
C ARG A 108 -4.16 -6.81 1.59
N SER A 109 -3.16 -6.12 1.06
CA SER A 109 -2.59 -4.93 1.70
C SER A 109 -3.60 -3.78 1.75
N LEU A 110 -4.33 -3.55 0.66
CA LEU A 110 -5.35 -2.50 0.58
C LEU A 110 -6.58 -2.83 1.43
N GLU A 111 -7.05 -4.07 1.43
CA GLU A 111 -8.09 -4.55 2.34
C GLU A 111 -7.69 -4.33 3.82
N TYR A 112 -6.43 -4.61 4.17
CA TYR A 112 -5.93 -4.31 5.50
C TYR A 112 -5.91 -2.80 5.80
N ALA A 113 -5.43 -1.97 4.88
CA ALA A 113 -5.37 -0.52 5.04
C ALA A 113 -6.78 0.08 5.24
N VAL A 114 -7.76 -0.35 4.44
CA VAL A 114 -9.16 0.05 4.55
C VAL A 114 -9.76 -0.40 5.88
N ARG A 115 -9.61 -1.67 6.26
CA ARG A 115 -10.08 -2.16 7.58
C ARG A 115 -9.44 -1.40 8.75
N LYS A 116 -8.18 -1.01 8.62
CA LYS A 116 -7.48 -0.19 9.62
C LYS A 116 -8.05 1.23 9.67
N ALA A 117 -8.39 1.84 8.54
CA ALA A 117 -9.02 3.15 8.47
C ALA A 117 -10.44 3.13 9.08
N ILE A 118 -11.25 2.11 8.77
CA ILE A 118 -12.58 1.90 9.36
C ILE A 118 -12.49 1.80 10.88
N ARG A 119 -11.58 0.96 11.41
CA ARG A 119 -11.36 0.85 12.87
C ARG A 119 -10.92 2.16 13.53
N ARG A 120 -10.36 3.09 12.76
CA ARG A 120 -9.92 4.43 13.21
C ARG A 120 -10.99 5.50 12.99
N GLY A 121 -12.20 5.14 12.55
CA GLY A 121 -13.32 6.06 12.43
C GLY A 121 -13.30 6.93 11.18
N ILE A 122 -12.74 6.44 10.06
CA ILE A 122 -12.84 7.14 8.78
C ILE A 122 -14.31 7.39 8.42
N GLN A 123 -14.65 8.62 8.02
CA GLN A 123 -16.02 9.02 7.72
C GLN A 123 -16.49 8.51 6.35
N SER A 124 -15.59 8.49 5.37
CA SER A 124 -15.88 8.03 4.02
C SER A 124 -14.67 7.30 3.43
N ILE A 125 -14.93 6.18 2.75
CA ILE A 125 -13.89 5.41 2.05
C ILE A 125 -13.66 6.08 0.69
N PRO A 126 -12.41 6.43 0.33
CA PRO A 126 -12.10 6.95 -1.00
C PRO A 126 -12.61 6.03 -2.13
N PRO A 127 -13.14 6.56 -3.24
CA PRO A 127 -13.72 5.75 -4.32
C PRO A 127 -12.77 4.68 -4.88
N GLU A 128 -11.48 4.99 -4.98
CA GLU A 128 -10.42 4.07 -5.43
C GLU A 128 -10.31 2.84 -4.53
N LEU A 129 -10.70 2.99 -3.27
CA LEU A 129 -10.63 1.96 -2.24
C LEU A 129 -11.94 1.18 -2.07
N ALA A 130 -13.03 1.61 -2.72
CA ALA A 130 -14.33 0.93 -2.64
C ALA A 130 -14.25 -0.57 -2.96
N PRO A 131 -13.47 -1.04 -3.96
CA PRO A 131 -13.33 -2.48 -4.25
C PRO A 131 -12.61 -3.30 -3.16
N TYR A 132 -11.97 -2.65 -2.18
CA TYR A 132 -11.25 -3.29 -1.08
C TYR A 132 -11.95 -3.11 0.28
N ALA A 133 -13.09 -2.43 0.29
CA ALA A 133 -13.93 -2.34 1.46
C ALA A 133 -14.53 -3.71 1.79
N PRO A 134 -14.69 -4.07 3.07
CA PRO A 134 -15.47 -5.26 3.42
C PRO A 134 -16.88 -5.10 2.86
N GLY A 135 -17.42 -6.15 2.23
CA GLY A 135 -18.81 -6.16 1.78
C GLY A 135 -19.77 -5.89 2.94
N LEU A 136 -21.01 -5.50 2.63
CA LEU A 136 -22.05 -5.09 3.60
C LEU A 136 -22.16 -6.04 4.81
N ALA A 137 -22.05 -7.35 4.58
CA ALA A 137 -22.06 -8.39 5.62
C ALA A 137 -20.95 -8.22 6.69
N GLY A 138 -19.75 -7.78 6.30
CA GLY A 138 -18.63 -7.53 7.21
C GLY A 138 -18.73 -6.22 7.99
N LEU A 139 -19.58 -5.28 7.53
CA LEU A 139 -19.90 -4.03 8.22
C LEU A 139 -21.02 -4.25 9.26
N VAL A 140 -22.06 -5.00 8.89
CA VAL A 140 -23.22 -5.33 9.75
C VAL A 140 -22.81 -6.17 10.97
N ALA A 141 -21.93 -7.16 10.79
CA ALA A 141 -21.41 -8.00 11.88
C ALA A 141 -20.63 -7.21 12.96
N ARG A 142 -20.33 -5.92 12.72
CA ARG A 142 -19.48 -5.11 13.62
C ARG A 142 -20.15 -3.85 14.18
N ILE A 143 -21.17 -3.32 13.51
CA ILE A 143 -21.94 -2.17 14.03
C ILE A 143 -23.00 -2.63 15.06
N GLY A 144 -23.23 -3.93 15.22
CA GLY A 144 -24.26 -4.43 16.14
C GLY A 144 -25.68 -4.06 15.70
N LEU A 145 -25.86 -3.65 14.44
CA LEU A 145 -27.16 -3.53 13.81
C LEU A 145 -27.60 -4.94 13.42
N THR A 146 -28.17 -5.68 14.38
CA THR A 146 -29.08 -6.75 14.01
C THR A 146 -30.19 -6.13 13.16
N PRO A 147 -30.54 -6.71 12.00
CA PRO A 147 -31.78 -6.34 11.32
C PRO A 147 -32.90 -6.57 12.33
N ARG A 148 -33.61 -5.50 12.73
CA ARG A 148 -34.88 -5.70 13.41
C ARG A 148 -35.77 -6.47 12.43
N PRO A 149 -36.35 -7.62 12.81
CA PRO A 149 -37.38 -8.22 11.98
C PRO A 149 -38.46 -7.14 11.78
N GLY A 150 -38.74 -6.84 10.52
CA GLY A 150 -39.82 -5.95 10.16
C GLY A 150 -41.07 -6.45 10.85
N LYS A 151 -41.75 -5.57 11.60
CA LYS A 151 -43.06 -5.88 12.15
C LYS A 151 -43.99 -5.90 10.95
N ASP A 152 -44.31 -7.09 10.46
CA ASP A 152 -45.35 -7.29 9.47
C ASP A 152 -46.61 -6.58 9.98
N ARG A 153 -47.00 -5.54 9.25
CA ARG A 153 -48.32 -4.93 9.38
C ARG A 153 -49.20 -5.62 8.36
N ASP A 154 -49.59 -6.85 8.67
CA ASP A 154 -50.76 -7.43 8.04
C ASP A 154 -51.97 -6.92 8.82
N GLY A 155 -52.62 -5.93 8.22
CA GLY A 155 -54.01 -5.61 8.50
C GLY A 155 -54.89 -6.50 7.64
N ALA A 156 -55.70 -7.34 8.29
CA ALA A 156 -57.07 -7.71 7.94
C ALA A 156 -57.60 -8.64 9.04
#